data_AF-A0A7X8WNW6-F1
#
_entry.id   AF-A0A7X8WNW6-F1
#
_cell.length_a   1.000
_cell.length_b   1.000
_cell.length_c   1.000
_cell.angle_alpha   90.00
_cell.angle_beta   90.00
_cell.angle_gamma   90.00
#
_symmetry.space_group_name_H-M   'P 1'
#
loop_
_entity.id
_entity.type
_entity.pdbx_description
1 polymer ?
#
loop_
_entity_poly.entity_id
_entity_poly.type
_entity_poly.pdbx_seq_one_letter_code
_entity_poly.pdbx_strand_id
1 'polypeptide(L)' 'MNVLIVDDEINIRQLMSRYLKLEGIQSSEAENGLSAQ' A
#
# COMPACT_ATOMS: atom_id res chain seq x y z
N MET A 1 -4.92 -12.70 -1.66
CA MET A 1 -5.33 -11.38 -2.20
C MET A 1 -4.13 -10.47 -2.08
N ASN A 2 -3.69 -9.82 -3.16
CA ASN A 2 -2.59 -8.86 -3.10
C ASN A 2 -3.19 -7.46 -3.34
N VAL A 3 -3.03 -6.56 -2.38
CA VAL A 3 -3.65 -5.22 -2.39
C VAL A 3 -2.63 -4.19 -2.84
N LEU A 4 -2.95 -3.37 -3.84
CA LEU A 4 -2.12 -2.23 -4.23
C LEU A 4 -2.62 -0.97 -3.53
N ILE A 5 -1.74 -0.34 -2.75
CA ILE A 5 -2.00 0.93 -2.08
C ILE A 5 -1.38 2.04 -2.93
N VAL A 6 -2.22 2.91 -3.48
CA VAL A 6 -1.79 4.10 -4.23
C VAL A 6 -2.19 5.34 -3.46
N ASP A 7 -1.19 6.10 -3.01
CA ASP A 7 -1.38 7.34 -2.26
C ASP A 7 -0.10 8.17 -2.44
N ASP A 8 -0.14 9.49 -2.53
CA ASP A 8 1.04 10.34 -2.69
C ASP A 8 1.80 10.54 -1.38
N GLU A 9 1.14 10.41 -0.24
CA GLU A 9 1.74 10.57 1.09
C GLU A 9 2.35 9.27 1.63
N ILE A 10 3.66 9.26 1.85
CA ILE A 10 4.39 8.08 2.34
C ILE A 10 3.88 7.58 3.71
N ASN A 11 3.48 8.50 4.60
CA ASN A 11 2.99 8.16 5.93
C ASN A 11 1.68 7.37 5.85
N ILE A 12 0.79 7.74 4.92
CA ILE A 12 -0.48 7.06 4.71
C ILE A 12 -0.26 5.67 4.11
N ARG A 13 0.59 5.56 3.07
CA ARG A 13 0.92 4.25 2.46
C ARG A 13 1.46 3.26 3.48
N GLN A 14 2.43 3.70 4.29
CA GLN A 14 3.03 2.85 5.31
C GLN A 14 2.05 2.48 6.42
N LEU A 15 1.16 3.40 6.81
CA LEU A 15 0.11 3.12 7.79
C LEU A 15 -0.81 2.00 7.28
N MET A 16 -1.30 2.13 6.05
CA MET A 16 -2.19 1.16 5.41
C MET A 16 -1.52 -0.20 5.24
N SER A 17 -0.28 -0.21 4.75
CA SER A 17 0.54 -1.42 4.56
C SER A 17 0.72 -2.19 5.87
N ARG A 18 0.99 -1.50 6.99
CA ARG A 18 1.09 -2.11 8.33
C ARG A 18 -0.24 -2.70 8.79
N TYR A 19 -1.34 -2.00 8.61
CA TYR A 19 -2.67 -2.51 8.99
C TYR A 19 -3.02 -3.77 8.20
N LEU A 20 -2.85 -3.75 6.88
CA LEU A 20 -3.12 -4.92 6.04
C LEU A 20 -2.25 -6.12 6.45
N LYS A 21 -0.98 -5.85 6.79
CA LYS A 21 -0.06 -6.90 7.27
C LYS A 21 -0.52 -7.53 8.60
N LEU A 22 -1.10 -6.75 9.52
CA LEU A 22 -1.64 -7.27 10.78
C LEU A 22 -2.82 -8.24 10.52
N GLU A 23 -3.62 -7.96 9.49
CA GLU A 23 -4.72 -8.83 9.05
C GLU A 23 -4.26 -10.01 8.18
N GLY A 24 -2.94 -10.20 8.00
CA GLY A 24 -2.38 -11.26 7.16
C GLY A 24 -2.57 -11.02 5.66
N ILE A 25 -2.91 -9.80 5.25
CA ILE A 25 -3.11 -9.41 3.86
C ILE A 25 -1.80 -8.87 3.30
N GLN A 26 -1.37 -9.43 2.17
CA GLN A 26 -0.21 -8.93 1.44
C GLN A 26 -0.58 -7.68 0.67
N SER A 27 0.31 -6.69 0.69
CA SER A 27 0.13 -5.43 -0.02
C SER A 27 1.41 -4.95 -0.71
N SER A 28 1.24 -4.11 -1.71
CA SER A 28 2.29 -3.40 -2.44
C SER A 28 1.96 -1.91 -2.43
N GLU A 29 2.99 -1.07 -2.44
CA GLU A 29 2.85 0.38 -2.30
C GLU A 29 3.28 1.08 -3.60
N ALA A 30 2.53 2.09 -4.01
CA ALA A 30 2.85 2.95 -5.14
C ALA A 30 2.55 4.41 -4.77
N GLU A 31 3.44 5.32 -5.13
CA GLU A 31 3.28 6.76 -4.88
C GLU A 31 2.36 7.46 -5.89
N ASN A 32 2.08 6.81 -7.01
CA ASN A 32 1.27 7.35 -8.10
C ASN A 32 0.89 6.24 -9.09
N GLY A 33 0.05 6.58 -10.08
CA GLY A 33 -0.39 5.63 -11.12
C GLY A 33 0.73 5.09 -12.03
N LEU A 34 1.90 5.74 -12.07
CA LEU A 34 3.06 5.24 -12.85
C LEU A 34 3.83 4.16 -12.08
N SER A 35 3.99 4.33 -10.77
CA SER A 35 4.59 3.34 -9.87
C SER A 35 3.66 2.18 -9.52
N ALA A 36 2.39 2.28 -9.89
CA ALA A 36 1.35 1.27 -9.72
C ALA A 36 1.31 0.17 -10.80
N GLN A 37 2.25 0.17 -11.75
CA GLN A 37 2.31 -0.78 -12.87
C GLN A 37 2.93 -2.13 -12.51
#